data_AF-A0A0S8HQ46-F1
#
_entry.id   AF-A0A0S8HQ46-F1
#
_cell.length_a   1.000
_cell.length_b   1.000
_cell.length_c   1.000
_cell.angle_alpha   90.00
_cell.angle_beta   90.00
_cell.angle_gamma   90.00
#
_symmetry.space_group_name_H-M   'P 1'
#
loop_
_entity.id
_entity.type
_entity.pdbx_description
1 polymer ?
#
loop_
_entity_poly.entity_id
_entity_poly.type
_entity_poly.pdbx_seq_one_letter_code
_entity_poly.pdbx_strand_id
1 'polypeptide(L)'
;MIKSVVSIVKAGEDVEAAVREAIRMAGGLEDLIGPKSRVLIKPNVASRDRSGKGIVTDARVTEAVTKIVLERKPSRAVIGEGSAVGFDFPDLQDTLMALEESGTKAVAEKLGVPVVDLNRDAHREVEVPGALVMKTVKIARTVLESDVVVS
;
A
#
# COMPACT_ATOMS: atom_id res chain seq x y z
N MET A 1 9.42 16.71 22.01
CA MET A 1 8.72 16.02 20.92
C MET A 1 9.59 16.10 19.68
N ILE A 2 9.86 14.96 19.04
CA ILE A 2 10.47 14.95 17.70
C ILE A 2 9.42 15.50 16.74
N LYS A 3 9.78 16.45 15.88
CA LYS A 3 8.88 16.97 14.85
C LYS A 3 8.79 15.94 13.73
N SER A 4 7.58 15.72 13.20
CA SER A 4 7.39 14.89 12.02
C SER A 4 8.13 15.48 10.83
N VAL A 5 8.81 14.62 10.06
CA VAL A 5 9.41 14.99 8.77
C VAL A 5 8.36 14.74 7.69
N VAL A 6 8.13 15.74 6.84
CA VAL A 6 7.17 15.66 5.73
C VAL A 6 7.84 16.23 4.49
N SER A 7 7.70 15.53 3.36
CA SER A 7 8.19 15.95 2.05
C SER A 7 7.03 16.16 1.08
N ILE A 8 7.11 17.20 0.26
CA ILE A 8 6.17 17.43 -0.84
C ILE A 8 7.00 17.68 -2.10
N VAL A 9 6.80 16.84 -3.13
CA VAL A 9 7.51 16.93 -4.40
C VAL A 9 6.49 17.01 -5.52
N LYS A 10 6.67 17.97 -6.42
CA LYS A 10 5.83 18.11 -7.62
C LYS A 10 6.21 17.02 -8.62
N ALA A 11 5.27 16.14 -8.96
CA ALA A 11 5.47 15.17 -10.02
C ALA A 11 5.46 15.85 -11.40
N GLY A 12 6.49 15.59 -12.20
CA GLY A 12 6.54 15.91 -13.63
C GLY A 12 6.13 14.70 -14.48
N GLU A 13 6.74 14.54 -15.65
CA GLU A 13 6.54 13.34 -16.48
C GLU A 13 7.14 12.08 -15.82
N ASP A 14 8.27 12.23 -15.12
CA ASP A 14 8.92 11.17 -14.38
C ASP A 14 8.39 11.06 -12.94
N VAL A 15 7.36 10.24 -12.78
CA VAL A 15 6.74 9.94 -11.48
C VAL A 15 7.70 9.21 -10.55
N GLU A 16 8.55 8.32 -11.06
CA GLU A 16 9.46 7.52 -10.23
C GLU A 16 10.52 8.41 -9.58
N ALA A 17 11.11 9.34 -10.35
CA ALA A 17 12.06 10.32 -9.81
C ALA A 17 11.44 11.18 -8.71
N ALA A 18 10.19 11.63 -8.89
CA ALA A 18 9.49 12.43 -7.89
C ALA A 18 9.23 11.63 -6.59
N VAL A 19 8.84 10.36 -6.69
CA VAL A 19 8.64 9.48 -5.53
C VAL A 19 9.95 9.21 -4.80
N ARG A 20 11.05 8.92 -5.53
CA ARG A 20 12.37 8.72 -4.93
C ARG A 20 12.83 9.96 -4.16
N GLU A 21 12.66 11.15 -4.74
CA GLU A 21 13.01 12.40 -4.09
C GLU A 21 12.17 12.66 -2.84
N ALA A 22 10.86 12.41 -2.90
CA ALA A 22 9.98 12.53 -1.74
C ALA A 22 10.44 11.62 -0.60
N ILE A 23 10.67 10.34 -0.88
CA ILE A 23 11.16 9.37 0.12
C ILE A 23 12.52 9.79 0.69
N ARG A 24 13.46 10.25 -0.15
CA ARG A 24 14.77 10.73 0.29
C ARG A 24 14.65 11.94 1.21
N MET A 25 13.82 12.92 0.86
CA MET A 25 13.56 14.10 1.70
C MET A 25 12.85 13.76 3.01
N ALA A 26 12.05 12.68 3.03
CA ALA A 26 11.38 12.17 4.22
C ALA A 26 12.30 11.34 5.14
N GLY A 27 13.56 11.09 4.76
CA GLY A 27 14.55 10.37 5.56
C GLY A 27 14.90 8.97 5.06
N GLY A 28 14.36 8.54 3.92
CA GLY A 28 14.67 7.24 3.33
C GLY A 28 13.89 6.07 3.96
N LEU A 29 14.23 4.85 3.54
CA LEU A 29 13.62 3.59 4.01
C LEU A 29 14.65 2.58 4.54
N GLU A 30 15.93 2.92 4.47
CA GLU A 30 17.08 2.07 4.79
C GLU A 30 17.02 1.49 6.21
N ASP A 31 16.55 2.30 7.16
CA ASP A 31 16.45 1.90 8.58
C ASP A 31 15.15 1.15 8.89
N LEU A 32 14.18 1.14 7.96
CA LEU A 32 12.86 0.51 8.15
C LEU A 32 12.77 -0.84 7.43
N ILE A 33 13.35 -0.95 6.23
CA ILE A 33 13.22 -2.12 5.36
C ILE A 33 14.59 -2.73 5.13
N GLY A 34 14.76 -3.98 5.59
CA GLY A 34 15.95 -4.77 5.36
C GLY A 34 15.63 -6.23 5.00
N PRO A 35 16.65 -7.10 4.91
CA PRO A 35 16.51 -8.46 4.38
C PRO A 35 15.55 -9.39 5.14
N LYS A 36 15.20 -9.05 6.38
CA LYS A 36 14.26 -9.82 7.21
C LYS A 36 12.85 -9.23 7.23
N SER A 37 12.65 -8.04 6.69
CA SER A 37 11.36 -7.35 6.73
C SER A 37 10.34 -8.06 5.85
N ARG A 38 9.09 -8.12 6.33
CA ARG A 38 7.89 -8.46 5.57
C ARG A 38 7.11 -7.18 5.31
N VAL A 39 6.99 -6.79 4.05
CA VAL A 39 6.45 -5.48 3.65
C VAL A 39 5.11 -5.63 2.95
N LEU A 40 4.12 -4.87 3.41
CA LEU A 40 2.85 -4.64 2.70
C LEU A 40 2.89 -3.26 2.04
N ILE A 41 2.65 -3.22 0.73
CA ILE A 41 2.39 -2.00 -0.03
C ILE A 41 0.88 -1.87 -0.20
N LYS A 42 0.27 -0.82 0.38
CA LYS A 42 -1.18 -0.56 0.38
C LYS A 42 -1.52 0.73 -0.37
N PRO A 43 -1.68 0.68 -1.70
CA PRO A 43 -1.68 1.87 -2.54
C PRO A 43 -2.91 2.77 -2.40
N ASN A 44 -3.95 2.46 -1.62
CA ASN A 44 -5.19 3.25 -1.55
C ASN A 44 -5.99 3.28 -2.86
N VAL A 45 -6.36 2.10 -3.34
CA VAL A 45 -7.31 1.91 -4.44
C VAL A 45 -8.71 1.70 -3.86
N ALA A 46 -9.38 2.81 -3.52
CA ALA A 46 -10.66 2.77 -2.80
C ALA A 46 -11.87 2.42 -3.68
N SER A 47 -11.79 2.69 -4.99
CA SER A 47 -12.87 2.49 -5.96
C SER A 47 -12.37 1.88 -7.27
N ARG A 48 -13.30 1.43 -8.11
CA ARG A 48 -13.05 1.01 -9.50
C ARG A 48 -12.78 2.23 -10.39
N ASP A 49 -11.54 2.69 -10.39
CA ASP A 49 -11.12 3.82 -11.20
C ASP A 49 -9.74 3.61 -11.81
N ARG A 50 -9.55 4.21 -12.98
CA ARG A 50 -8.27 4.20 -13.68
C ARG A 50 -7.31 5.21 -13.06
N SER A 51 -6.02 4.87 -13.10
CA SER A 51 -4.92 5.79 -12.83
C SER A 51 -5.03 7.10 -13.62
N GLY A 52 -4.50 8.19 -13.07
CA GLY A 52 -4.50 9.51 -13.69
C GLY A 52 -5.74 10.37 -13.46
N LYS A 53 -6.81 9.82 -12.84
CA LYS A 53 -8.03 10.58 -12.51
C LYS A 53 -7.97 11.36 -11.19
N GLY A 54 -6.99 11.07 -10.32
CA GLY A 54 -6.90 11.64 -8.98
C GLY A 54 -7.94 11.10 -7.98
N ILE A 55 -8.62 10.00 -8.31
CA ILE A 55 -9.60 9.33 -7.44
C ILE A 55 -8.93 8.21 -6.62
N VAL A 56 -8.13 7.39 -7.30
CA VAL A 56 -7.28 6.35 -6.70
C VAL A 56 -5.82 6.72 -6.91
N THR A 57 -4.93 6.11 -6.12
CA THR A 57 -3.50 6.28 -6.33
C THR A 57 -3.09 5.80 -7.71
N ASP A 58 -2.29 6.61 -8.38
CA ASP A 58 -1.77 6.31 -9.71
C ASP A 58 -0.85 5.07 -9.65
N ALA A 59 -1.05 4.13 -10.56
CA ALA A 59 -0.28 2.91 -10.65
C ALA A 59 1.22 3.18 -10.86
N ARG A 60 1.60 4.31 -11.47
CA ARG A 60 3.01 4.72 -11.59
C ARG A 60 3.65 5.02 -10.23
N VAL A 61 2.87 5.58 -9.29
CA VAL A 61 3.33 5.78 -7.90
C VAL A 61 3.48 4.43 -7.20
N THR A 62 2.50 3.53 -7.38
CA THR A 62 2.56 2.18 -6.82
C THR A 62 3.78 1.42 -7.36
N GLU A 63 4.06 1.52 -8.66
CA GLU A 63 5.23 0.91 -9.30
C GLU A 63 6.53 1.47 -8.70
N ALA A 64 6.66 2.80 -8.62
CA ALA A 64 7.83 3.46 -8.08
C ALA A 64 8.11 3.03 -6.63
N VAL A 65 7.09 3.06 -5.77
CA VAL A 65 7.21 2.62 -4.38
C VAL A 65 7.61 1.15 -4.30
N THR A 66 6.96 0.28 -5.09
CA THR A 66 7.25 -1.16 -5.08
C THR A 66 8.69 -1.44 -5.50
N LYS A 67 9.20 -0.78 -6.55
CA LYS A 67 10.61 -0.90 -6.96
C LYS A 67 11.57 -0.49 -5.84
N ILE A 68 11.34 0.67 -5.22
CA ILE A 68 12.18 1.19 -4.13
C ILE A 68 12.18 0.23 -2.94
N VAL A 69 11.05 -0.39 -2.63
CA VAL A 69 10.95 -1.43 -1.59
C VAL A 69 11.75 -2.68 -1.98
N LEU A 70 11.57 -3.19 -3.21
CA LEU A 70 12.26 -4.40 -3.69
C LEU A 70 13.79 -4.22 -3.76
N GLU A 71 14.28 -3.02 -4.06
CA GLU A 71 15.72 -2.68 -4.03
C GLU A 71 16.35 -2.91 -2.64
N ARG A 72 15.55 -2.87 -1.56
CA ARG A 72 15.99 -3.16 -0.19
C ARG A 72 16.03 -4.66 0.13
N LYS A 73 15.61 -5.50 -0.82
CA LYS A 73 15.62 -6.96 -0.75
C LYS A 73 14.91 -7.52 0.50
N PRO A 74 13.67 -7.10 0.80
CA PRO A 74 12.94 -7.66 1.93
C PRO A 74 12.71 -9.16 1.75
N SER A 75 12.52 -9.88 2.86
CA SER A 75 12.21 -11.31 2.83
C SER A 75 10.89 -11.60 2.10
N ARG A 76 9.95 -10.64 2.16
CA ARG A 76 8.66 -10.69 1.48
C ARG A 76 8.18 -9.26 1.20
N ALA A 77 7.65 -9.05 0.00
CA ALA A 77 6.85 -7.88 -0.35
C ALA A 77 5.52 -8.36 -0.94
N VAL A 78 4.43 -7.67 -0.62
CA VAL A 78 3.09 -7.96 -1.14
C VAL A 78 2.37 -6.65 -1.40
N ILE A 79 1.65 -6.55 -2.51
CA ILE A 79 0.70 -5.45 -2.72
C ILE A 79 -0.66 -5.93 -2.18
N GLY A 80 -1.26 -5.18 -1.28
CA GLY A 80 -2.55 -5.55 -0.71
C GLY A 80 -3.47 -4.35 -0.57
N GLU A 81 -4.74 -4.55 -0.89
CA GLU A 81 -5.77 -3.53 -0.72
C GLU A 81 -7.05 -4.17 -0.22
N GLY A 82 -7.89 -3.40 0.47
CA GLY A 82 -9.30 -3.72 0.68
C GLY A 82 -10.11 -2.55 0.16
N SER A 83 -10.53 -2.61 -1.10
CA SER A 83 -11.32 -1.54 -1.72
C SER A 83 -12.69 -1.44 -1.04
N ALA A 84 -13.35 -0.29 -1.17
CA ALA A 84 -14.56 0.05 -0.41
C ALA A 84 -14.34 0.15 1.12
N VAL A 85 -15.44 0.25 1.87
CA VAL A 85 -15.46 0.35 3.35
C VAL A 85 -15.20 -0.99 4.04
N GLY A 86 -14.23 -1.77 3.55
CA GLY A 86 -13.85 -3.07 4.10
C GLY A 86 -14.75 -4.24 3.71
N PHE A 87 -15.50 -4.11 2.61
CA PHE A 87 -16.39 -5.14 2.08
C PHE A 87 -16.37 -5.13 0.56
N ASP A 88 -16.22 -6.31 -0.05
CA ASP A 88 -16.47 -6.45 -1.47
C ASP A 88 -17.98 -6.57 -1.71
N PHE A 89 -18.46 -5.80 -2.68
CA PHE A 89 -19.76 -5.95 -3.29
C PHE A 89 -19.53 -6.48 -4.70
N PRO A 90 -19.64 -7.80 -4.96
CA PRO A 90 -19.16 -8.43 -6.20
C PRO A 90 -19.63 -7.74 -7.49
N ASP A 91 -20.84 -7.19 -7.49
CA ASP A 91 -21.45 -6.55 -8.66
C ASP A 91 -21.23 -5.03 -8.74
N LEU A 92 -20.64 -4.42 -7.71
CA LEU A 92 -20.51 -2.97 -7.56
C LEU A 92 -19.06 -2.53 -7.33
N GLN A 93 -18.40 -3.13 -6.34
CA GLN A 93 -17.08 -2.73 -5.88
C GLN A 93 -16.36 -3.96 -5.32
N ASP A 94 -15.49 -4.56 -6.13
CA ASP A 94 -14.65 -5.69 -5.79
C ASP A 94 -13.18 -5.25 -5.80
N THR A 95 -12.43 -5.64 -4.77
CA THR A 95 -11.03 -5.23 -4.60
C THR A 95 -10.14 -5.66 -5.76
N LEU A 96 -10.25 -6.91 -6.22
CA LEU A 96 -9.41 -7.39 -7.31
C LEU A 96 -9.76 -6.70 -8.63
N MET A 97 -11.04 -6.43 -8.89
CA MET A 97 -11.44 -5.61 -10.04
C MET A 97 -10.90 -4.19 -9.95
N ALA A 98 -10.94 -3.56 -8.77
CA ALA A 98 -10.43 -2.22 -8.57
C ALA A 98 -8.91 -2.14 -8.83
N LEU A 99 -8.16 -3.13 -8.34
CA LEU A 99 -6.71 -3.25 -8.60
C LEU A 99 -6.39 -3.51 -10.08
N GLU A 100 -7.26 -4.23 -10.79
CA GLU A 100 -7.12 -4.45 -12.23
C GLU A 100 -7.38 -3.16 -13.02
N GLU A 101 -8.48 -2.46 -12.74
CA GLU A 101 -8.85 -1.23 -13.43
C GLU A 101 -7.92 -0.05 -13.13
N SER A 102 -7.37 0.03 -11.91
CA SER A 102 -6.37 1.04 -11.55
C SER A 102 -5.05 0.83 -12.31
N GLY A 103 -4.76 -0.39 -12.74
CA GLY A 103 -3.46 -0.81 -13.29
C GLY A 103 -2.48 -1.31 -12.22
N THR A 104 -2.87 -1.32 -10.94
CA THR A 104 -2.03 -1.83 -9.84
C THR A 104 -1.73 -3.31 -9.98
N LYS A 105 -2.70 -4.12 -10.42
CA LYS A 105 -2.49 -5.56 -10.67
C LYS A 105 -1.43 -5.81 -11.74
N ALA A 106 -1.45 -5.04 -12.82
CA ALA A 106 -0.44 -5.12 -13.88
C ALA A 106 0.97 -4.74 -13.37
N VAL A 107 1.07 -3.78 -12.45
CA VAL A 107 2.33 -3.45 -11.77
C VAL A 107 2.84 -4.63 -10.94
N ALA A 108 1.96 -5.27 -10.18
CA ALA A 108 2.31 -6.42 -9.36
C ALA A 108 2.83 -7.59 -10.22
N GLU A 109 2.14 -7.91 -11.30
CA GLU A 109 2.55 -8.93 -12.28
C GLU A 109 3.90 -8.61 -12.91
N LYS A 110 4.10 -7.35 -13.37
CA LYS A 110 5.36 -6.87 -13.95
C LYS A 110 6.55 -7.02 -13.01
N LEU A 111 6.35 -6.79 -11.72
CA LEU A 111 7.41 -6.82 -10.70
C LEU A 111 7.52 -8.18 -9.99
N GLY A 112 6.67 -9.15 -10.33
CA GLY A 112 6.65 -10.47 -9.69
C GLY A 112 6.24 -10.43 -8.21
N VAL A 113 5.40 -9.47 -7.82
CA VAL A 113 4.93 -9.28 -6.44
C VAL A 113 3.52 -9.85 -6.30
N PRO A 114 3.22 -10.65 -5.26
CA PRO A 114 1.87 -11.14 -5.04
C PRO A 114 0.89 -10.01 -4.72
N VAL A 115 -0.37 -10.20 -5.11
CA VAL A 115 -1.50 -9.35 -4.76
C VAL A 115 -2.39 -10.06 -3.75
N VAL A 116 -2.83 -9.33 -2.72
CA VAL A 116 -3.78 -9.84 -1.72
C VAL A 116 -4.98 -8.92 -1.64
N ASP A 117 -6.16 -9.52 -1.69
CA ASP A 117 -7.41 -8.88 -1.30
C ASP A 117 -7.55 -8.94 0.22
N LEU A 118 -7.40 -7.78 0.88
CA LEU A 118 -7.46 -7.66 2.32
C LEU A 118 -8.89 -7.81 2.85
N ASN A 119 -9.93 -7.54 2.05
CA ASN A 119 -11.33 -7.77 2.45
C ASN A 119 -11.64 -9.26 2.60
N ARG A 120 -10.98 -10.10 1.78
CA ARG A 120 -11.17 -11.57 1.77
C ARG A 120 -10.10 -12.33 2.55
N ASP A 121 -9.13 -11.65 3.14
CA ASP A 121 -8.12 -12.28 3.97
C ASP A 121 -8.72 -12.85 5.26
N ALA A 122 -8.00 -13.73 5.94
CA ALA A 122 -8.33 -14.10 7.31
C ALA A 122 -8.23 -12.86 8.20
N HIS A 123 -9.25 -12.59 9.01
CA HIS A 123 -9.27 -11.44 9.92
C HIS A 123 -9.09 -11.88 11.36
N ARG A 124 -8.35 -11.09 12.13
CA ARG A 124 -8.28 -11.20 13.59
C ARG A 124 -8.84 -9.95 14.23
N GLU A 125 -9.66 -10.11 15.25
CA GLU A 125 -10.09 -9.01 16.10
C GLU A 125 -8.95 -8.63 17.05
N VAL A 126 -8.64 -7.33 17.11
CA VAL A 126 -7.55 -6.76 17.90
C VAL A 126 -8.11 -5.65 18.76
N GLU A 127 -7.80 -5.68 20.05
CA GLU A 127 -8.12 -4.58 20.97
C GLU A 127 -7.22 -3.38 20.70
N VAL A 128 -7.80 -2.17 20.71
CA VAL A 128 -7.08 -0.91 20.52
C VAL A 128 -6.82 -0.29 21.90
N PRO A 129 -5.56 -0.26 22.38
CA PRO A 129 -5.24 0.33 23.68
C PRO A 129 -5.57 1.82 23.70
N GLY A 130 -6.28 2.27 24.73
CA GLY A 130 -6.66 3.68 24.86
C GLY A 130 -7.65 4.18 23.81
N ALA A 131 -8.44 3.29 23.21
CA ALA A 131 -9.44 3.66 22.21
C ALA A 131 -10.42 4.72 22.71
N LEU A 132 -10.64 5.75 21.89
CA LEU A 132 -11.66 6.78 22.16
C LEU A 132 -13.08 6.29 21.84
N VAL A 133 -13.25 5.53 20.75
CA VAL A 133 -14.57 5.05 20.28
C VAL A 133 -14.53 3.57 19.93
N MET A 134 -13.71 3.18 18.96
CA MET A 134 -13.65 1.81 18.44
C MET A 134 -12.67 0.96 19.25
N LYS A 135 -13.19 0.19 20.21
CA LYS A 135 -12.40 -0.61 21.16
C LYS A 135 -11.73 -1.82 20.53
N THR A 136 -12.35 -2.39 19.50
CA THR A 136 -11.82 -3.52 18.75
C THR A 136 -11.89 -3.25 17.26
N VAL A 137 -10.93 -3.78 16.52
CA VAL A 137 -10.86 -3.71 15.05
C VAL A 137 -10.58 -5.08 14.48
N LYS A 138 -11.20 -5.41 13.35
CA LYS A 138 -10.82 -6.56 12.55
C LYS A 138 -9.69 -6.15 11.60
N ILE A 139 -8.56 -6.83 11.69
CA ILE A 139 -7.40 -6.55 10.85
C ILE A 139 -7.07 -7.82 10.05
N ALA A 140 -6.85 -7.65 8.74
CA ALA A 140 -6.40 -8.70 7.85
C ALA A 140 -5.08 -9.31 8.33
N ARG A 141 -4.95 -10.63 8.24
CA ARG A 141 -3.79 -11.40 8.68
C ARG A 141 -2.51 -10.90 8.00
N THR A 142 -2.57 -10.60 6.71
CA THR A 142 -1.44 -10.07 5.94
C THR A 142 -0.90 -8.77 6.52
N VAL A 143 -1.77 -7.89 7.03
CA VAL A 143 -1.36 -6.65 7.71
C VAL A 143 -0.67 -6.98 9.03
N LEU A 144 -1.26 -7.87 9.83
CA LEU A 144 -0.70 -8.27 11.14
C LEU A 144 0.62 -9.04 11.05
N GLU A 145 0.85 -9.72 9.94
CA GLU A 145 2.09 -10.45 9.65
C GLU A 145 3.13 -9.58 8.94
N SER A 146 2.84 -8.31 8.65
CA SER A 146 3.81 -7.39 8.06
C SER A 146 4.58 -6.66 9.16
N ASP A 147 5.89 -6.50 8.97
CA ASP A 147 6.75 -5.72 9.84
C ASP A 147 6.72 -4.22 9.44
N VAL A 148 6.46 -3.96 8.16
CA VAL A 148 6.36 -2.61 7.59
C VAL A 148 5.14 -2.52 6.69
N VAL A 149 4.34 -1.48 6.88
CA VAL A 149 3.21 -1.13 6.00
C VAL A 149 3.51 0.22 5.35
N VAL A 150 3.53 0.24 4.02
CA VAL A 150 3.65 1.46 3.21
C VAL A 150 2.28 1.80 2.66
N SER A 151 1.75 2.98 2.99
CA SER A 151 0.41 3.43 2.61
C SER A 151 0.40 4.85 2.08
#